data_AF-A0A816DBM5-F1
#
_entry.id   AF-A0A816DBM5-F1
#
_cell.length_a   1.000
_cell.length_b   1.000
_cell.length_c   1.000
_cell.angle_alpha   90.00
_cell.angle_beta   90.00
_cell.angle_gamma   90.00
#
_symmetry.space_group_name_H-M   'P 1'
#
loop_
_entity.id
_entity.type
_entity.pdbx_description
1 polymer ?
#
loop_
_entity_poly.entity_id
_entity_poly.type
_entity_poly.pdbx_seq_one_letter_code
_entity_poly.pdbx_strand_id
1 'polypeptide(L)'
;MDIPNQRHFQEHLEKYYELLSRTCTDPEQCYVWLYKLINHILLPTLIRLGSMDTQTKVVDIEQTIEQTIIFPHIMLFTDEINQYRVAYAEFIRERDAQPHLTDYIDELREKEQLYPFLSFFNSSKIITTNPLDEFRVKMDTLPFSVKLYPVTTFLLKRLDNYANIQHLYPIVEFTNYLLCKYNYRIKRNDAAMKTVEDCLNEARTDRETIRILFNQFLHAWYKLDLKEVQAGCQRPAVDRPMTAANFARDTSLALLLINTSKDASSLLVVAYLHTLSKMQNEIIGYFNNTILNERIDFPHIRVQAIKAEHVFRFDAHELNAKLDRDGFMINFEYGKGRDLIYDFEEIEITLRNLVSCFHVLDYEELQVFNYQFELYAENTSLITQIRRRVQQQPLPMNEQEK
;
A
#
# COMPACT_ATOMS: atom_id res chain seq x y z
N MET A 1 -44.23 -2.07 21.39
CA MET A 1 -43.02 -1.38 21.86
C MET A 1 -42.82 -0.21 20.93
N ASP A 2 -43.14 1.01 21.36
CA ASP A 2 -42.81 2.21 20.58
C ASP A 2 -41.31 2.47 20.77
N ILE A 3 -40.56 2.36 19.68
CA ILE A 3 -39.13 2.66 19.67
C ILE A 3 -39.00 4.19 19.75
N PRO A 4 -38.46 4.76 20.84
CA PRO A 4 -38.24 6.19 20.89
C PRO A 4 -37.27 6.57 19.77
N ASN A 5 -37.62 7.61 19.01
CA ASN A 5 -36.80 8.12 17.91
C ASN A 5 -36.67 7.16 16.70
N GLN A 6 -37.78 6.57 16.27
CA GLN A 6 -37.87 5.63 15.13
C GLN A 6 -37.13 6.11 13.86
N ARG A 7 -37.19 7.41 13.55
CA ARG A 7 -36.49 8.00 12.40
C ARG A 7 -34.97 7.93 12.53
N HIS A 8 -34.44 8.27 13.70
CA HIS A 8 -33.00 8.18 13.98
C HIS A 8 -32.51 6.72 13.93
N PHE A 9 -33.30 5.79 14.45
CA PHE A 9 -32.97 4.35 14.35
C PHE A 9 -32.94 3.87 12.90
N GLN A 10 -33.92 4.28 12.09
CA GLN A 10 -33.98 3.92 10.68
C GLN A 10 -32.80 4.49 9.88
N GLU A 11 -32.44 5.76 10.08
CA GLU A 11 -31.29 6.39 9.42
C GLU A 11 -29.96 5.68 9.76
N HIS A 12 -29.79 5.27 11.02
CA HIS A 12 -28.63 4.46 11.41
C HIS A 12 -28.63 3.08 10.75
N LEU A 13 -29.78 2.40 10.72
CA LEU A 13 -29.89 1.06 10.12
C LEU A 13 -29.60 1.09 8.62
N GLU A 14 -30.10 2.10 7.90
CA GLU A 14 -29.81 2.31 6.48
C GLU A 14 -28.30 2.55 6.25
N LYS A 15 -27.68 3.41 7.07
CA LYS A 15 -26.24 3.67 7.00
C LYS A 15 -25.40 2.42 7.29
N TYR A 16 -25.78 1.63 8.31
CA TYR A 16 -25.06 0.40 8.64
C TYR A 16 -25.25 -0.67 7.57
N TYR A 17 -26.44 -0.78 6.98
CA TYR A 17 -26.69 -1.66 5.85
C TYR A 17 -25.87 -1.27 4.62
N GLU A 18 -25.79 0.04 4.31
CA GLU A 18 -24.93 0.55 3.24
C GLU A 18 -23.46 0.20 3.48
N LEU A 19 -22.97 0.39 4.71
CA LEU A 19 -21.61 0.01 5.09
C LEU A 19 -21.39 -1.51 4.92
N LEU A 20 -22.35 -2.31 5.39
CA LEU A 20 -22.26 -3.77 5.35
C LEU A 20 -22.28 -4.29 3.92
N SER A 21 -23.11 -3.70 3.05
CA SER A 21 -23.14 -4.02 1.62
C SER A 21 -21.79 -3.75 0.93
N ARG A 22 -21.06 -2.71 1.32
CA ARG A 22 -19.72 -2.41 0.79
C ARG A 22 -18.64 -3.37 1.27
N THR A 23 -18.83 -3.97 2.44
CA THR A 23 -17.91 -4.93 3.05
C THR A 23 -18.26 -6.39 2.76
N CYS A 24 -19.33 -6.65 2.00
CA CYS A 24 -19.74 -8.00 1.61
C CYS A 24 -19.33 -8.29 0.17
N THR A 25 -18.98 -9.55 -0.09
CA THR A 25 -18.64 -10.04 -1.43
C THR A 25 -19.87 -10.10 -2.36
N ASP A 26 -21.06 -10.28 -1.79
CA ASP A 26 -22.33 -10.17 -2.52
C ASP A 26 -23.28 -9.13 -1.89
N PRO A 27 -23.18 -7.85 -2.30
CA PRO A 27 -24.03 -6.78 -1.76
C PRO A 27 -25.53 -7.03 -2.02
N GLU A 28 -25.87 -7.68 -3.13
CA GLU A 28 -27.26 -7.95 -3.50
C GLU A 28 -27.91 -8.99 -2.57
N GLN A 29 -27.12 -9.86 -1.93
CA GLN A 29 -27.64 -10.97 -1.11
C GLN A 29 -27.30 -10.82 0.38
N CYS A 30 -26.67 -9.71 0.73
CA CYS A 30 -26.28 -9.35 2.09
C CYS A 30 -27.44 -9.42 3.12
N TYR A 31 -28.65 -9.04 2.71
CA TYR A 31 -29.81 -9.11 3.59
C TYR A 31 -30.20 -10.57 3.94
N VAL A 32 -29.92 -11.53 3.06
CA VAL A 32 -30.19 -12.97 3.28
C VAL A 32 -29.35 -13.48 4.45
N TRP A 33 -28.08 -13.07 4.48
CA TRP A 33 -27.16 -13.40 5.56
C TRP A 33 -27.62 -12.79 6.89
N LEU A 34 -28.08 -11.53 6.90
CA LEU A 34 -28.63 -10.90 8.10
C LEU A 34 -29.81 -11.68 8.69
N TYR A 35 -30.73 -12.18 7.86
CA TYR A 35 -31.82 -13.04 8.33
C TYR A 35 -31.30 -14.32 8.98
N LYS A 36 -30.27 -14.96 8.41
CA LYS A 36 -29.64 -16.14 9.02
C LYS A 36 -29.03 -15.81 10.39
N LEU A 37 -28.27 -14.71 10.49
CA LEU A 37 -27.66 -14.28 11.76
C LEU A 37 -28.70 -14.00 12.83
N ILE A 38 -29.80 -13.30 12.49
CA ILE A 38 -30.88 -13.01 13.45
C ILE A 38 -31.48 -14.30 14.01
N ASN A 39 -31.63 -15.34 13.19
CA ASN A 39 -32.10 -16.65 13.67
C ASN A 39 -31.10 -17.32 14.62
N HIS A 40 -29.80 -17.10 14.46
CA HIS A 40 -28.76 -17.59 15.37
C HIS A 40 -28.64 -16.77 16.66
N ILE A 41 -29.05 -15.50 16.69
CA ILE A 41 -29.11 -14.68 17.92
C ILE A 41 -30.08 -15.28 18.96
N LEU A 42 -31.06 -16.07 18.51
CA LEU A 42 -32.01 -16.76 19.40
C LEU A 42 -31.39 -17.94 20.16
N LEU A 43 -30.09 -18.24 19.97
CA LEU A 43 -29.40 -19.30 20.70
C LEU A 43 -29.32 -18.97 22.22
N PRO A 44 -29.69 -19.93 23.11
CA PRO A 44 -29.71 -19.71 24.55
C PRO A 44 -28.39 -19.26 25.17
N THR A 45 -27.27 -19.56 24.51
CA THR A 45 -25.90 -19.21 24.94
C THR A 45 -25.62 -17.70 24.94
N LEU A 46 -26.39 -16.92 24.17
CA LEU A 46 -26.24 -15.47 24.03
C LEU A 46 -27.18 -14.69 24.96
N ILE A 47 -28.19 -15.35 25.52
CA ILE A 47 -29.20 -14.72 26.38
C ILE A 47 -28.60 -14.60 27.80
N ARG A 48 -27.86 -13.51 28.04
CA ARG A 48 -27.53 -13.10 29.42
C ARG A 48 -28.69 -12.32 30.02
N LEU A 49 -29.32 -12.90 31.05
CA LEU A 49 -30.30 -12.22 31.89
C LEU A 49 -29.57 -11.21 32.79
N GLY A 50 -29.67 -9.91 32.49
CA GLY A 50 -29.11 -8.85 33.33
C GLY A 50 -28.96 -7.50 32.63
N SER A 51 -28.61 -6.45 33.39
CA SER A 51 -28.29 -5.11 32.89
C SER A 51 -26.86 -5.05 32.32
N MET A 52 -26.69 -4.40 31.16
CA MET A 52 -25.38 -4.07 30.56
C MET A 52 -24.81 -2.80 31.19
N ASP A 53 -24.48 -2.90 32.47
CA ASP A 53 -24.13 -1.77 33.34
C ASP A 53 -22.62 -1.51 33.48
N THR A 54 -21.75 -2.44 33.05
CA THR A 54 -20.30 -2.27 33.07
C THR A 54 -19.65 -2.48 31.71
N GLN A 55 -18.59 -1.72 31.43
CA GLN A 55 -17.85 -1.81 30.17
C GLN A 55 -17.27 -3.20 29.92
N THR A 56 -16.86 -3.91 30.98
CA THR A 56 -16.37 -5.30 30.88
C THR A 56 -17.45 -6.24 30.39
N LYS A 57 -18.70 -6.10 30.88
CA LYS A 57 -19.83 -6.93 30.43
C LYS A 57 -20.20 -6.67 28.97
N VAL A 58 -20.06 -5.43 28.50
CA VAL A 58 -20.29 -5.05 27.09
C VAL A 58 -19.25 -5.72 26.21
N VAL A 59 -17.96 -5.59 26.54
CA VAL A 59 -16.85 -6.20 25.78
C VAL A 59 -16.98 -7.74 25.76
N ASP A 60 -17.34 -8.36 26.89
CA ASP A 60 -17.54 -9.81 26.94
C ASP A 60 -18.65 -10.27 26.00
N ILE A 61 -19.75 -9.50 25.90
CA ILE A 61 -20.87 -9.80 25.00
C ILE A 61 -20.46 -9.58 23.54
N GLU A 62 -19.78 -8.48 23.23
CA GLU A 62 -19.25 -8.21 21.89
C GLU A 62 -18.35 -9.37 21.43
N GLN A 63 -17.40 -9.79 22.26
CA GLN A 63 -16.52 -10.93 21.96
C GLN A 63 -17.30 -12.24 21.79
N THR A 64 -18.32 -12.48 22.62
CA THR A 64 -19.15 -13.70 22.51
C THR A 64 -19.94 -13.70 21.21
N ILE A 65 -20.53 -12.56 20.82
CA ILE A 65 -21.26 -12.40 19.55
C ILE A 65 -20.31 -12.58 18.37
N GLU A 66 -19.14 -11.94 18.39
CA GLU A 66 -18.14 -12.06 17.33
C GLU A 66 -17.70 -13.52 17.14
N GLN A 67 -17.32 -14.20 18.22
CA GLN A 67 -16.80 -15.57 18.15
C GLN A 67 -17.87 -16.62 17.85
N THR A 68 -19.10 -16.43 18.34
CA THR A 68 -20.15 -17.45 18.25
C THR A 68 -21.06 -17.25 17.03
N ILE A 69 -21.29 -16.02 16.60
CA ILE A 69 -22.26 -15.68 15.54
C ILE A 69 -21.59 -15.10 14.30
N ILE A 70 -20.59 -14.24 14.44
CA ILE A 70 -20.04 -13.54 13.26
C ILE A 70 -18.95 -14.37 12.59
N PHE A 71 -17.89 -14.76 13.30
CA PHE A 71 -16.74 -15.47 12.72
C PHE A 71 -17.09 -16.82 12.06
N PRO A 72 -17.99 -17.66 12.62
CA PRO A 72 -18.36 -18.92 11.97
C PRO A 72 -19.11 -18.70 10.65
N HIS A 73 -19.87 -17.61 10.55
CA HIS A 73 -20.79 -17.35 9.45
C HIS A 73 -20.25 -16.35 8.41
N ILE A 74 -19.12 -15.67 8.67
CA ILE A 74 -18.50 -14.72 7.74
C ILE A 74 -17.57 -15.40 6.74
N MET A 75 -16.88 -16.47 7.16
CA MET A 75 -15.91 -17.23 6.34
C MET A 75 -16.55 -17.91 5.13
N LEU A 76 -17.81 -18.31 5.27
CA LEU A 76 -18.57 -19.06 4.27
C LEU A 76 -19.78 -18.25 3.78
N PHE A 77 -19.65 -16.92 3.67
CA PHE A 77 -20.77 -16.01 3.40
C PHE A 77 -21.70 -16.49 2.27
N THR A 78 -21.14 -16.88 1.12
CA THR A 78 -21.91 -17.38 -0.04
C THR A 78 -22.57 -18.72 0.23
N ASP A 79 -21.86 -19.65 0.86
CA ASP A 79 -22.39 -20.97 1.25
C ASP A 79 -23.49 -20.85 2.30
N GLU A 80 -23.33 -19.94 3.25
CA GLU A 80 -24.29 -19.66 4.31
C GLU A 80 -25.61 -19.13 3.74
N ILE A 81 -25.52 -18.22 2.75
CA ILE A 81 -26.67 -17.70 1.99
C ILE A 81 -27.35 -18.83 1.22
N ASN A 82 -26.58 -19.66 0.52
CA ASN A 82 -27.12 -20.79 -0.25
C ASN A 82 -27.81 -21.83 0.64
N GLN A 83 -27.20 -22.20 1.76
CA GLN A 83 -27.81 -23.10 2.75
C GLN A 83 -29.12 -22.53 3.29
N TYR A 84 -29.16 -21.23 3.61
CA TYR A 84 -30.36 -20.59 4.12
C TYR A 84 -31.48 -20.58 3.08
N ARG A 85 -31.16 -20.32 1.80
CA ARG A 85 -32.10 -20.38 0.69
C ARG A 85 -32.70 -21.78 0.53
N VAL A 86 -31.87 -22.82 0.58
CA VAL A 86 -32.32 -24.22 0.51
C VAL A 86 -33.25 -24.55 1.69
N ALA A 87 -32.85 -24.19 2.91
CA ALA A 87 -33.66 -24.43 4.11
C ALA A 87 -35.00 -23.68 4.08
N TYR A 88 -35.01 -22.43 3.60
CA TYR A 88 -36.22 -21.63 3.44
C TYR A 88 -37.17 -22.21 2.38
N ALA A 89 -36.64 -22.68 1.25
CA ALA A 89 -37.42 -23.34 0.21
C ALA A 89 -38.06 -24.64 0.70
N GLU A 90 -37.35 -25.42 1.53
CA GLU A 90 -37.89 -26.61 2.17
C GLU A 90 -39.02 -26.28 3.15
N PHE A 91 -38.81 -25.28 4.00
CA PHE A 91 -39.82 -24.81 4.95
C PHE A 91 -41.12 -24.35 4.28
N ILE A 92 -41.03 -23.63 3.16
CA ILE A 92 -42.22 -23.20 2.40
C ILE A 92 -42.95 -24.41 1.81
N ARG A 93 -42.21 -25.36 1.22
CA ARG A 93 -42.77 -26.58 0.61
C ARG A 93 -43.51 -27.43 1.63
N GLU A 94 -42.99 -27.56 2.85
CA GLU A 94 -43.63 -28.32 3.93
C GLU A 94 -44.92 -27.67 4.44
N ARG A 95 -45.04 -26.34 4.33
CA ARG A 95 -46.19 -25.58 4.82
C ARG A 95 -47.23 -25.24 3.77
N ASP A 96 -47.02 -25.65 2.51
CA ASP A 96 -47.89 -25.29 1.36
C ASP A 96 -48.22 -23.78 1.31
N ALA A 97 -47.26 -22.96 1.75
CA ALA A 97 -47.41 -21.51 1.82
C ALA A 97 -46.94 -20.86 0.52
N GLN A 98 -47.50 -19.69 0.17
CA GLN A 98 -46.90 -18.90 -0.91
C GLN A 98 -45.55 -18.32 -0.45
N PRO A 99 -44.50 -18.39 -1.28
CA PRO A 99 -43.23 -17.77 -0.96
C PRO A 99 -43.41 -16.25 -0.85
N HIS A 100 -43.16 -15.70 0.34
CA HIS A 100 -43.13 -14.24 0.52
C HIS A 100 -41.87 -13.60 -0.09
N LEU A 101 -40.86 -14.41 -0.40
CA LEU A 101 -39.59 -14.01 -0.99
C LEU A 101 -39.35 -14.83 -2.28
N THR A 102 -40.13 -14.56 -3.33
CA THR A 102 -40.06 -15.29 -4.62
C THR A 102 -38.67 -15.30 -5.25
N ASP A 103 -37.88 -14.25 -5.05
CA ASP A 103 -36.51 -14.11 -5.57
C ASP A 103 -35.48 -15.02 -4.86
N TYR A 104 -35.88 -15.75 -3.81
CA TYR A 104 -35.00 -16.74 -3.14
C TYR A 104 -34.98 -18.09 -3.84
N ILE A 105 -36.00 -18.39 -4.66
CA ILE A 105 -36.26 -19.73 -5.22
C ILE A 105 -35.82 -19.76 -6.69
N ASP A 106 -34.67 -19.17 -6.99
CA ASP A 106 -34.00 -19.43 -8.27
C ASP A 106 -33.27 -20.78 -8.17
N GLU A 107 -33.69 -21.72 -9.03
CA GLU A 107 -33.19 -23.11 -9.21
C GLU A 107 -32.12 -23.59 -8.20
N LEU A 108 -32.50 -23.74 -6.93
CA LEU A 108 -31.58 -24.13 -5.85
C LEU A 108 -31.20 -25.62 -5.85
N ARG A 109 -31.79 -26.43 -6.74
CA ARG A 109 -31.63 -27.90 -6.75
C ARG A 109 -31.14 -28.41 -8.08
N GLU A 110 -30.00 -29.08 -8.04
CA GLU A 110 -29.42 -29.81 -9.15
C GLU A 110 -30.34 -30.99 -9.50
N LYS A 111 -30.99 -30.94 -10.67
CA LYS A 111 -31.73 -32.08 -11.22
C LYS A 111 -30.91 -32.71 -12.34
N GLU A 112 -29.77 -33.31 -12.00
CA GLU A 112 -28.84 -33.93 -12.97
C GLU A 112 -29.54 -34.91 -13.92
N GLN A 113 -30.55 -35.63 -13.43
CA GLN A 113 -31.34 -36.58 -14.24
C GLN A 113 -32.15 -35.92 -15.36
N LEU A 114 -32.59 -34.67 -15.14
CA LEU A 114 -33.36 -33.88 -16.13
C LEU A 114 -32.43 -33.02 -16.99
N TYR A 115 -31.32 -32.56 -16.41
CA TYR A 115 -30.38 -31.63 -17.02
C TYR A 115 -28.93 -32.10 -16.82
N PRO A 116 -28.42 -33.00 -17.68
CA PRO A 116 -27.08 -33.59 -17.54
C PRO A 116 -25.93 -32.59 -17.78
N PHE A 117 -26.23 -31.41 -18.33
CA PHE A 117 -25.24 -30.34 -18.58
C PHE A 117 -25.38 -29.15 -17.62
N LEU A 118 -26.14 -29.31 -16.54
CA LEU A 118 -26.46 -28.23 -15.60
C LEU A 118 -25.20 -27.66 -14.92
N SER A 119 -24.18 -28.48 -14.68
CA SER A 119 -22.86 -28.06 -14.19
C SER A 119 -22.09 -27.12 -15.13
N PHE A 120 -22.47 -27.06 -16.42
CA PHE A 120 -21.90 -26.11 -17.38
C PHE A 120 -22.68 -24.78 -17.44
N PHE A 121 -23.87 -24.70 -16.83
CA PHE A 121 -24.67 -23.48 -16.71
C PHE A 121 -24.26 -22.69 -15.47
N ASN A 122 -23.01 -22.21 -15.47
CA ASN A 122 -22.49 -21.34 -14.42
C ASN A 122 -22.34 -19.90 -14.94
N SER A 123 -23.01 -18.94 -14.28
CA SER A 123 -22.76 -17.51 -14.51
C SER A 123 -21.61 -17.06 -13.62
N SER A 124 -20.47 -16.68 -14.18
CA SER A 124 -19.37 -16.12 -13.40
C SER A 124 -19.48 -14.60 -13.29
N LYS A 125 -19.20 -14.06 -12.10
CA LYS A 125 -19.14 -12.60 -11.84
C LYS A 125 -17.80 -11.96 -12.26
N ILE A 126 -16.86 -12.72 -12.83
CA ILE A 126 -15.52 -12.22 -13.21
C ILE A 126 -15.58 -10.99 -14.13
N ILE A 127 -16.61 -10.91 -14.98
CA ILE A 127 -16.76 -9.80 -15.92
C ILE A 127 -17.36 -8.56 -15.24
N THR A 128 -18.04 -8.73 -14.10
CA THR A 128 -18.80 -7.67 -13.42
C THR A 128 -18.16 -7.16 -12.13
N THR A 129 -17.28 -7.95 -11.50
CA THR A 129 -16.64 -7.62 -10.22
C THR A 129 -15.15 -7.43 -10.42
N ASN A 130 -14.58 -6.38 -9.82
CA ASN A 130 -13.13 -6.19 -9.76
C ASN A 130 -12.51 -7.22 -8.78
N PRO A 131 -11.70 -8.18 -9.25
CA PRO A 131 -11.14 -9.23 -8.40
C PRO A 131 -10.28 -8.69 -7.26
N LEU A 132 -9.62 -7.54 -7.45
CA LEU A 132 -8.79 -6.90 -6.42
C LEU A 132 -9.64 -6.36 -5.25
N ASP A 133 -10.78 -5.74 -5.55
CA ASP A 133 -11.65 -5.17 -4.52
C ASP A 133 -12.30 -6.28 -3.70
N GLU A 134 -12.77 -7.35 -4.36
CA GLU A 134 -13.29 -8.53 -3.68
C GLU A 134 -12.20 -9.22 -2.85
N PHE A 135 -10.96 -9.32 -3.35
CA PHE A 135 -9.83 -9.86 -2.60
C PHE A 135 -9.52 -9.06 -1.34
N ARG A 136 -9.50 -7.72 -1.43
CA ARG A 136 -9.30 -6.83 -0.27
C ARG A 136 -10.36 -7.06 0.80
N VAL A 137 -11.63 -7.14 0.38
CA VAL A 137 -12.76 -7.42 1.28
C VAL A 137 -12.63 -8.80 1.92
N LYS A 138 -12.37 -9.85 1.14
CA LYS A 138 -12.20 -11.21 1.69
C LYS A 138 -11.02 -11.28 2.67
N MET A 139 -9.90 -10.62 2.39
CA MET A 139 -8.76 -10.54 3.31
C MET A 139 -9.08 -9.83 4.63
N ASP A 140 -9.83 -8.74 4.59
CA ASP A 140 -10.20 -7.99 5.80
C ASP A 140 -11.23 -8.75 6.66
N THR A 141 -12.11 -9.53 6.03
CA THR A 141 -13.12 -10.35 6.73
C THR A 141 -12.57 -11.67 7.26
N LEU A 142 -11.42 -12.12 6.79
CA LEU A 142 -10.81 -13.38 7.19
C LEU A 142 -10.34 -13.32 8.67
N PRO A 143 -10.92 -14.09 9.60
CA PRO A 143 -10.48 -14.12 10.99
C PRO A 143 -9.00 -14.52 11.10
N PHE A 144 -8.29 -13.79 11.96
CA PHE A 144 -6.85 -13.97 12.17
C PHE A 144 -5.99 -13.77 10.90
N SER A 145 -6.46 -13.04 9.88
CA SER A 145 -5.71 -12.73 8.64
C SER A 145 -4.32 -12.17 8.91
N VAL A 146 -4.19 -11.29 9.91
CA VAL A 146 -2.90 -10.72 10.34
C VAL A 146 -1.91 -11.79 10.81
N LYS A 147 -2.39 -12.92 11.34
CA LYS A 147 -1.55 -14.03 11.82
C LYS A 147 -1.29 -15.07 10.73
N LEU A 148 -2.30 -15.36 9.90
CA LEU A 148 -2.21 -16.36 8.82
C LEU A 148 -1.41 -15.81 7.63
N TYR A 149 -1.75 -14.60 7.20
CA TYR A 149 -1.20 -13.93 6.01
C TYR A 149 -0.65 -12.53 6.37
N PRO A 150 0.36 -12.46 7.26
CA PRO A 150 0.89 -11.21 7.80
C PRO A 150 1.43 -10.25 6.72
N VAL A 151 2.16 -10.76 5.73
CA VAL A 151 2.78 -9.90 4.71
C VAL A 151 1.73 -9.32 3.78
N THR A 152 0.82 -10.16 3.29
CA THR A 152 -0.30 -9.75 2.44
C THR A 152 -1.16 -8.71 3.15
N THR A 153 -1.55 -8.96 4.40
CA THR A 153 -2.38 -8.04 5.19
C THR A 153 -1.66 -6.71 5.44
N PHE A 154 -0.35 -6.74 5.69
CA PHE A 154 0.45 -5.53 5.92
C PHE A 154 0.58 -4.67 4.66
N LEU A 155 0.84 -5.31 3.51
CA LEU A 155 1.02 -4.63 2.23
C LEU A 155 -0.30 -4.10 1.68
N LEU A 156 -1.40 -4.86 1.73
CA LEU A 156 -2.71 -4.42 1.23
C LEU A 156 -3.18 -3.12 1.88
N LYS A 157 -3.01 -2.98 3.20
CA LYS A 157 -3.39 -1.76 3.96
C LYS A 157 -2.60 -0.52 3.55
N ARG A 158 -1.48 -0.69 2.85
CA ARG A 158 -0.55 0.39 2.47
C ARG A 158 -0.23 0.39 0.99
N LEU A 159 -0.93 -0.41 0.18
CA LEU A 159 -0.57 -0.71 -1.20
C LEU A 159 -0.47 0.57 -2.03
N ASP A 160 -1.46 1.44 -1.90
CA ASP A 160 -1.54 2.70 -2.66
C ASP A 160 -0.39 3.65 -2.27
N ASN A 161 0.00 3.67 -1.00
CA ASN A 161 1.15 4.47 -0.53
C ASN A 161 2.48 3.86 -1.00
N TYR A 162 2.66 2.55 -0.86
CA TYR A 162 3.89 1.84 -1.22
C TYR A 162 4.09 1.69 -2.73
N ALA A 163 3.03 1.83 -3.52
CA ALA A 163 3.13 1.96 -4.97
C ALA A 163 4.02 3.14 -5.41
N ASN A 164 4.21 4.16 -4.54
CA ASN A 164 5.13 5.26 -4.82
C ASN A 164 6.61 4.84 -4.81
N ILE A 165 6.97 3.75 -4.12
CA ILE A 165 8.37 3.29 -3.98
C ILE A 165 9.00 3.01 -5.35
N GLN A 166 8.22 2.48 -6.30
CA GLN A 166 8.69 2.16 -7.66
C GLN A 166 9.29 3.37 -8.41
N HIS A 167 8.89 4.58 -8.04
CA HIS A 167 9.36 5.83 -8.62
C HIS A 167 10.71 6.30 -8.07
N LEU A 168 11.24 5.64 -7.05
CA LEU A 168 12.54 5.96 -6.46
C LEU A 168 13.70 5.81 -7.45
N TYR A 169 13.75 4.70 -8.20
CA TYR A 169 14.86 4.42 -9.12
C TYR A 169 15.02 5.49 -10.22
N PRO A 170 13.97 5.87 -10.99
CA PRO A 170 14.09 6.94 -11.98
C PRO A 170 14.57 8.28 -11.41
N ILE A 171 14.19 8.61 -10.17
CA ILE A 171 14.62 9.84 -9.49
C ILE A 171 16.10 9.79 -9.14
N VAL A 172 16.55 8.68 -8.57
CA VAL A 172 17.96 8.46 -8.24
C VAL A 172 18.81 8.45 -9.51
N GLU A 173 18.38 7.75 -10.56
CA GLU A 173 19.16 7.60 -11.79
C GLU A 173 19.41 8.96 -12.47
N PHE A 174 18.37 9.80 -12.55
CA PHE A 174 18.51 11.14 -13.11
C PHE A 174 19.35 12.07 -12.23
N THR A 175 19.14 12.07 -10.91
CA THR A 175 19.93 12.92 -9.99
C THR A 175 21.40 12.50 -9.94
N ASN A 176 21.70 11.20 -10.03
CA ASN A 176 23.06 10.68 -10.16
C ASN A 176 23.73 11.11 -11.46
N TYR A 177 22.99 11.08 -12.58
CA TYR A 177 23.50 11.59 -13.85
C TYR A 177 23.89 13.08 -13.73
N LEU A 178 23.03 13.90 -13.12
CA LEU A 178 23.31 15.32 -12.88
C LEU A 178 24.51 15.52 -11.96
N LEU A 179 24.62 14.72 -10.90
CA LEU A 179 25.77 14.70 -10.00
C LEU A 179 27.05 14.40 -10.77
N CYS A 180 27.13 13.31 -11.53
CA CYS A 180 28.30 12.97 -12.33
C CYS A 180 28.67 14.05 -13.36
N LYS A 181 27.67 14.71 -13.96
CA LYS A 181 27.87 15.73 -14.98
C LYS A 181 28.41 17.04 -14.41
N TYR A 182 27.84 17.51 -13.30
CA TYR A 182 28.06 18.87 -12.79
C TYR A 182 28.90 18.96 -11.51
N ASN A 183 29.20 17.85 -10.82
CA ASN A 183 29.93 17.89 -9.55
C ASN A 183 31.27 18.62 -9.73
N TYR A 184 31.51 19.63 -8.88
CA TYR A 184 32.64 20.57 -8.94
C TYR A 184 32.75 21.43 -10.22
N ARG A 185 31.76 21.40 -11.12
CA ARG A 185 31.84 22.03 -12.47
C ARG A 185 30.89 23.21 -12.68
N ILE A 186 29.97 23.48 -11.76
CA ILE A 186 29.02 24.60 -11.83
C ILE A 186 29.01 25.38 -10.52
N LYS A 187 28.93 26.71 -10.59
CA LYS A 187 28.77 27.57 -9.41
C LYS A 187 27.33 27.58 -8.94
N ARG A 188 27.10 27.87 -7.66
CA ARG A 188 25.75 27.93 -7.07
C ARG A 188 24.82 28.91 -7.78
N ASN A 189 25.28 30.13 -8.03
CA ASN A 189 24.47 31.15 -8.72
C ASN A 189 24.10 30.73 -10.14
N ASP A 190 25.05 30.09 -10.85
CA ASP A 190 24.82 29.60 -12.20
C ASP A 190 23.80 28.46 -12.19
N ALA A 191 23.87 27.55 -11.21
CA ALA A 191 22.89 26.47 -11.05
C ALA A 191 21.48 26.99 -10.67
N ALA A 192 21.39 28.10 -9.93
CA ALA A 192 20.14 28.72 -9.57
C ALA A 192 19.46 29.40 -10.79
N MET A 193 20.25 30.03 -11.66
CA MET A 193 19.74 30.71 -12.86
C MET A 193 19.45 29.76 -14.03
N LYS A 194 20.17 28.65 -14.12
CA LYS A 194 20.07 27.70 -15.22
C LYS A 194 18.87 26.78 -15.05
N THR A 195 18.12 26.61 -16.13
CA THR A 195 16.95 25.73 -16.16
C THR A 195 17.34 24.29 -16.48
N VAL A 196 16.44 23.34 -16.24
CA VAL A 196 16.64 21.95 -16.67
C VAL A 196 16.66 21.85 -18.21
N GLU A 197 15.92 22.69 -18.92
CA GLU A 197 15.93 22.77 -20.39
C GLU A 197 17.32 23.14 -20.93
N ASP A 198 18.00 24.11 -20.31
CA ASP A 198 19.37 24.48 -20.68
C ASP A 198 20.32 23.29 -20.54
N CYS A 199 20.17 22.50 -19.47
CA CYS A 199 20.94 21.29 -19.24
C CYS A 199 20.72 20.21 -20.32
N LEU A 200 19.47 20.05 -20.79
CA LEU A 200 19.12 19.11 -21.86
C LEU A 200 19.69 19.54 -23.21
N ASN A 201 19.83 20.85 -23.46
CA ASN A 201 20.33 21.40 -24.71
C ASN A 201 21.87 21.40 -24.81
N GLU A 202 22.57 21.47 -23.68
CA GLU A 202 24.04 21.44 -23.65
C GLU A 202 24.67 20.05 -23.89
N ALA A 203 23.92 18.97 -23.66
CA ALA A 203 24.43 17.61 -23.84
C ALA A 203 24.59 17.26 -25.34
N ARG A 204 25.72 17.63 -25.95
CA ARG A 204 25.96 17.35 -27.38
C ARG A 204 26.21 15.88 -27.69
N THR A 205 26.90 15.16 -26.81
CA THR A 205 27.26 13.74 -27.01
C THR A 205 26.23 12.78 -26.42
N ASP A 206 25.62 13.15 -25.29
CA ASP A 206 24.68 12.28 -24.54
C ASP A 206 23.22 12.76 -24.63
N ARG A 207 22.86 13.48 -25.70
CA ARG A 207 21.56 14.17 -25.83
C ARG A 207 20.37 13.22 -25.71
N GLU A 208 20.50 12.03 -26.28
CA GLU A 208 19.42 11.04 -26.27
C GLU A 208 19.29 10.40 -24.88
N THR A 209 20.42 10.00 -24.29
CA THR A 209 20.46 9.40 -22.96
C THR A 209 19.87 10.31 -21.89
N ILE A 210 20.27 11.59 -21.85
CA ILE A 210 19.75 12.55 -20.86
C ILE A 210 18.25 12.78 -21.03
N ARG A 211 17.75 12.78 -22.28
CA ARG A 211 16.31 12.94 -22.56
C ARG A 211 15.51 11.73 -22.11
N ILE A 212 16.02 10.53 -22.32
CA ILE A 212 15.38 9.29 -21.84
C ILE A 212 15.31 9.32 -20.30
N LEU A 213 16.44 9.59 -19.63
CA LEU A 213 16.50 9.68 -18.16
C LEU A 213 15.58 10.77 -17.61
N PHE A 214 15.57 11.95 -18.25
CA PHE A 214 14.69 13.04 -17.86
C PHE A 214 13.20 12.69 -18.04
N ASN A 215 12.83 12.04 -19.14
CA ASN A 215 11.45 11.63 -19.37
C ASN A 215 10.98 10.58 -18.35
N GLN A 216 11.84 9.62 -18.01
CA GLN A 216 11.57 8.63 -16.96
C GLN A 216 11.43 9.28 -15.58
N PHE A 217 12.33 10.21 -15.26
CA PHE A 217 12.23 11.04 -14.05
C PHE A 217 10.92 11.83 -14.02
N LEU A 218 10.58 12.52 -15.11
CA LEU A 218 9.38 13.36 -15.20
C LEU A 218 8.11 12.51 -15.01
N HIS A 219 8.05 11.34 -15.65
CA HIS A 219 6.96 10.41 -15.49
C HIS A 219 6.82 9.95 -14.02
N ALA A 220 7.92 9.57 -13.39
CA ALA A 220 7.95 9.16 -11.99
C ALA A 220 7.55 10.31 -11.04
N TRP A 221 8.09 11.50 -11.27
CA TRP A 221 7.87 12.69 -10.43
C TRP A 221 6.41 13.14 -10.38
N TYR A 222 5.70 13.07 -11.51
CA TYR A 222 4.29 13.44 -11.60
C TYR A 222 3.33 12.32 -11.23
N LYS A 223 3.79 11.06 -11.19
CA LYS A 223 3.00 9.94 -10.67
C LYS A 223 3.01 9.83 -9.14
N LEU A 224 3.98 10.47 -8.46
CA LEU A 224 4.04 10.47 -7.00
C LEU A 224 2.78 11.12 -6.40
N ASP A 225 2.03 10.34 -5.61
CA ASP A 225 0.86 10.79 -4.86
C ASP A 225 1.17 10.82 -3.35
N LEU A 226 2.21 11.57 -2.99
CA LEU A 226 2.59 11.79 -1.59
C LEU A 226 2.18 13.20 -1.16
N LYS A 227 1.33 13.27 -0.13
CA LYS A 227 0.86 14.53 0.47
C LYS A 227 1.89 15.16 1.40
N GLU A 228 2.69 14.35 2.06
CA GLU A 228 3.73 14.79 3.00
C GLU A 228 5.03 14.05 2.72
N VAL A 229 6.14 14.79 2.74
CA VAL A 229 7.50 14.26 2.62
C VAL A 229 8.39 14.87 3.70
N GLN A 230 9.35 14.09 4.20
CA GLN A 230 10.20 14.50 5.31
C GLN A 230 11.66 14.10 5.11
N ALA A 231 12.56 15.02 5.40
CA ALA A 231 14.01 14.79 5.52
C ALA A 231 14.47 15.22 6.92
N GLY A 232 14.85 14.26 7.78
CA GLY A 232 15.19 14.55 9.17
C GLY A 232 14.02 15.22 9.91
N CYS A 233 14.22 16.43 10.44
CA CYS A 233 13.16 17.21 11.09
C CYS A 233 12.42 18.18 10.14
N GLN A 234 12.76 18.21 8.85
CA GLN A 234 12.25 19.19 7.89
C GLN A 234 11.16 18.59 7.01
N ARG A 235 10.07 19.35 6.81
CA ARG A 235 8.93 19.00 5.96
C ARG A 235 8.75 20.09 4.89
N PRO A 236 9.38 19.97 3.72
CA PRO A 236 9.22 20.96 2.67
C PRO A 236 7.78 20.94 2.14
N ALA A 237 7.26 22.12 1.79
CA ALA A 237 5.99 22.19 1.08
C ALA A 237 6.13 21.54 -0.30
N VAL A 238 5.18 20.66 -0.63
CA VAL A 238 5.14 20.00 -1.95
C VAL A 238 4.53 20.98 -2.95
N ASP A 239 5.33 21.95 -3.39
CA ASP A 239 4.97 22.88 -4.46
C ASP A 239 5.57 22.38 -5.78
N ARG A 240 4.79 21.60 -6.54
CA ARG A 240 5.20 21.05 -7.82
C ARG A 240 4.66 21.95 -8.94
N PRO A 241 5.45 22.23 -9.99
CA PRO A 241 4.94 22.94 -11.16
C PRO A 241 3.66 22.27 -11.70
N MET A 242 2.69 23.07 -12.09
CA MET A 242 1.32 22.60 -12.35
C MET A 242 1.21 21.67 -13.58
N THR A 243 2.21 21.70 -14.48
CA THR A 243 2.20 20.89 -15.71
C THR A 243 3.57 20.34 -16.06
N ALA A 244 3.64 19.05 -16.42
CA ALA A 244 4.85 18.36 -16.85
C ALA A 244 5.53 19.03 -18.06
N ALA A 245 4.76 19.64 -18.97
CA ALA A 245 5.26 20.29 -20.18
C ALA A 245 6.17 21.51 -19.90
N ASN A 246 5.95 22.19 -18.77
CA ASN A 246 6.73 23.39 -18.41
C ASN A 246 7.83 23.09 -17.39
N PHE A 247 7.87 21.88 -16.83
CA PHE A 247 8.82 21.53 -15.77
C PHE A 247 10.27 21.85 -16.17
N ALA A 248 10.67 21.52 -17.39
CA ALA A 248 12.05 21.75 -17.84
C ALA A 248 12.43 23.23 -17.88
N ARG A 249 11.47 24.11 -18.19
CA ARG A 249 11.66 25.56 -18.38
C ARG A 249 11.58 26.32 -17.07
N ASP A 250 10.64 25.92 -16.22
CA ASP A 250 10.29 26.66 -15.01
C ASP A 250 11.10 26.18 -13.79
N THR A 251 11.75 25.01 -13.89
CA THR A 251 12.52 24.42 -12.79
C THR A 251 13.99 24.76 -12.91
N SER A 252 14.51 25.40 -11.86
CA SER A 252 15.94 25.63 -11.68
C SER A 252 16.70 24.32 -11.47
N LEU A 253 17.88 24.19 -12.07
CA LEU A 253 18.75 23.03 -11.92
C LEU A 253 19.15 22.81 -10.44
N ALA A 254 19.26 23.88 -9.65
CA ALA A 254 19.58 23.80 -8.21
C ALA A 254 18.57 22.99 -7.39
N LEU A 255 17.32 22.81 -7.86
CA LEU A 255 16.32 21.96 -7.19
C LEU A 255 16.72 20.47 -7.21
N LEU A 256 17.40 20.04 -8.27
CA LEU A 256 17.69 18.62 -8.53
C LEU A 256 19.11 18.21 -8.10
N LEU A 257 19.96 19.17 -7.73
CA LEU A 257 21.31 18.93 -7.25
C LEU A 257 21.30 18.79 -5.72
N ILE A 258 21.34 17.54 -5.24
CA ILE A 258 21.29 17.19 -3.80
C ILE A 258 22.46 17.87 -3.05
N ASN A 259 22.20 18.91 -2.24
CA ASN A 259 23.23 19.63 -1.49
C ASN A 259 23.01 19.56 0.05
N THR A 260 24.09 19.66 0.85
CA THR A 260 24.09 19.77 2.33
C THR A 260 23.80 21.18 2.83
N SER A 261 23.97 22.21 2.00
CA SER A 261 23.86 23.59 2.46
C SER A 261 22.42 23.95 2.84
N LYS A 262 22.24 24.94 3.73
CA LYS A 262 20.97 25.51 4.23
C LYS A 262 19.99 26.02 3.15
N ASP A 263 20.31 25.86 1.87
CA ASP A 263 19.44 26.25 0.77
C ASP A 263 18.33 25.21 0.64
N ALA A 264 17.09 25.65 0.87
CA ALA A 264 15.89 24.82 0.77
C ALA A 264 15.63 24.27 -0.65
N SER A 265 16.44 24.65 -1.64
CA SER A 265 16.28 24.32 -3.05
C SER A 265 16.23 22.82 -3.31
N SER A 266 17.22 22.04 -2.84
CA SER A 266 17.25 20.58 -3.08
C SER A 266 16.53 19.75 -2.03
N LEU A 267 15.98 20.40 -1.00
CA LEU A 267 15.39 19.74 0.15
C LEU A 267 14.19 18.86 -0.23
N LEU A 268 13.41 19.29 -1.23
CA LEU A 268 12.24 18.53 -1.69
C LEU A 268 12.64 17.16 -2.25
N VAL A 269 13.66 17.11 -3.12
CA VAL A 269 14.16 15.85 -3.70
C VAL A 269 14.72 14.94 -2.60
N VAL A 270 15.50 15.51 -1.66
CA VAL A 270 16.03 14.76 -0.51
C VAL A 270 14.91 14.18 0.34
N ALA A 271 13.86 14.95 0.62
CA ALA A 271 12.70 14.49 1.39
C ALA A 271 11.96 13.35 0.68
N TYR A 272 11.83 13.39 -0.65
CA TYR A 272 11.29 12.27 -1.42
C TYR A 272 12.17 11.02 -1.30
N LEU A 273 13.49 11.15 -1.48
CA LEU A 273 14.42 10.02 -1.35
C LEU A 273 14.31 9.38 0.05
N HIS A 274 14.37 10.19 1.10
CA HIS A 274 14.23 9.70 2.49
C HIS A 274 12.88 9.01 2.71
N THR A 275 11.78 9.64 2.30
CA THR A 275 10.42 9.12 2.53
C THR A 275 10.21 7.79 1.82
N LEU A 276 10.58 7.69 0.53
CA LEU A 276 10.44 6.47 -0.26
C LEU A 276 11.34 5.35 0.26
N SER A 277 12.60 5.67 0.61
CA SER A 277 13.52 4.70 1.19
C SER A 277 13.06 4.19 2.56
N LYS A 278 12.49 5.08 3.38
CA LYS A 278 11.90 4.70 4.66
C LYS A 278 10.70 3.76 4.47
N MET A 279 9.81 4.02 3.51
CA MET A 279 8.68 3.13 3.21
C MET A 279 9.16 1.71 2.83
N GLN A 280 10.21 1.59 2.00
CA GLN A 280 10.79 0.28 1.68
C GLN A 280 11.40 -0.39 2.91
N ASN A 281 12.15 0.36 3.72
CA ASN A 281 12.76 -0.17 4.94
C ASN A 281 11.70 -0.58 5.99
N GLU A 282 10.53 0.06 6.01
CA GLU A 282 9.40 -0.34 6.85
C GLU A 282 8.83 -1.72 6.43
N ILE A 283 8.79 -2.02 5.13
CA ILE A 283 8.40 -3.36 4.63
C ILE A 283 9.39 -4.41 5.11
N ILE A 284 10.69 -4.18 4.92
CA ILE A 284 11.76 -5.10 5.33
C ILE A 284 11.76 -5.26 6.86
N GLY A 285 11.64 -4.16 7.60
CA GLY A 285 11.58 -4.17 9.05
C GLY A 285 10.38 -4.95 9.59
N TYR A 286 9.21 -4.79 8.98
CA TYR A 286 8.02 -5.58 9.32
C TYR A 286 8.25 -7.07 9.06
N PHE A 287 8.80 -7.41 7.89
CA PHE A 287 9.10 -8.79 7.50
C PHE A 287 10.11 -9.46 8.44
N ASN A 288 11.21 -8.77 8.76
CA ASN A 288 12.24 -9.29 9.66
C ASN A 288 11.69 -9.55 11.08
N ASN A 289 10.92 -8.58 11.60
CA ASN A 289 10.39 -8.68 12.97
C ASN A 289 9.22 -9.66 13.11
N THR A 290 8.39 -9.82 12.07
CA THR A 290 7.13 -10.57 12.18
C THR A 290 7.24 -11.99 11.62
N ILE A 291 8.02 -12.19 10.55
CA ILE A 291 8.08 -13.47 9.82
C ILE A 291 9.28 -14.28 10.25
N LEU A 292 10.46 -13.66 10.21
CA LEU A 292 11.71 -14.35 10.46
C LEU A 292 11.97 -14.56 11.96
N ASN A 293 11.39 -13.73 12.84
CA ASN A 293 11.60 -13.76 14.30
C ASN A 293 13.08 -13.78 14.73
N GLU A 294 13.97 -13.48 13.79
CA GLU A 294 15.42 -13.47 13.90
C GLU A 294 15.88 -12.14 13.31
N ARG A 295 16.93 -11.54 13.88
CA ARG A 295 17.56 -10.37 13.28
C ARG A 295 18.43 -10.82 12.11
N ILE A 296 17.80 -11.27 11.03
CA ILE A 296 18.54 -11.50 9.78
C ILE A 296 19.01 -10.13 9.31
N ASP A 297 20.31 -10.02 9.09
CA ASP A 297 20.92 -8.80 8.59
C ASP A 297 20.68 -8.74 7.08
N PHE A 298 19.72 -7.92 6.67
CA PHE A 298 19.45 -7.70 5.26
C PHE A 298 20.61 -6.91 4.65
N PRO A 299 21.01 -7.19 3.40
CA PRO A 299 22.10 -6.48 2.77
C PRO A 299 21.77 -5.00 2.63
N HIS A 300 22.73 -4.15 3.01
CA HIS A 300 22.60 -2.70 2.94
C HIS A 300 23.08 -2.17 1.59
N ILE A 301 22.36 -1.19 1.04
CA ILE A 301 22.75 -0.48 -0.17
C ILE A 301 22.46 1.01 -0.03
N ARG A 302 23.40 1.83 -0.50
CA ARG A 302 23.18 3.29 -0.58
C ARG A 302 22.07 3.61 -1.55
N VAL A 303 21.22 4.58 -1.20
CA VAL A 303 20.11 5.03 -2.07
C VAL A 303 20.60 5.39 -3.47
N GLN A 304 21.77 6.03 -3.60
CA GLN A 304 22.32 6.40 -4.91
C GLN A 304 22.99 5.24 -5.67
N ALA A 305 23.11 4.05 -5.09
CA ALA A 305 23.62 2.86 -5.76
C ALA A 305 22.51 1.88 -6.17
N ILE A 306 21.24 2.23 -5.94
CA ILE A 306 20.11 1.35 -6.25
C ILE A 306 19.98 1.11 -7.76
N LYS A 307 19.45 -0.06 -8.08
CA LYS A 307 19.04 -0.46 -9.42
C LYS A 307 17.54 -0.71 -9.41
N ALA A 308 16.97 -0.86 -10.60
CA ALA A 308 15.58 -1.25 -10.80
C ALA A 308 15.13 -2.45 -9.94
N GLU A 309 16.00 -3.46 -9.80
CA GLU A 309 15.75 -4.70 -9.04
C GLU A 309 15.76 -4.53 -7.52
N HIS A 310 16.39 -3.46 -7.00
CA HIS A 310 16.49 -3.21 -5.56
C HIS A 310 15.28 -2.46 -4.99
N VAL A 311 14.34 -2.05 -5.85
CA VAL A 311 13.21 -1.19 -5.47
C VAL A 311 11.93 -2.01 -5.46
N PHE A 312 11.11 -1.81 -4.43
CA PHE A 312 9.77 -2.42 -4.36
C PHE A 312 8.90 -1.99 -5.56
N ARG A 313 8.54 -2.97 -6.39
CA ARG A 313 7.70 -2.80 -7.59
C ARG A 313 6.51 -3.73 -7.49
N PHE A 314 5.54 -3.33 -6.69
CA PHE A 314 4.29 -4.06 -6.55
C PHE A 314 3.19 -3.06 -6.19
N ASP A 315 2.25 -2.88 -7.11
CA ASP A 315 1.13 -1.97 -6.97
C ASP A 315 -0.20 -2.71 -7.18
N ALA A 316 -1.30 -1.98 -7.18
CA ALA A 316 -2.63 -2.54 -7.43
C ALA A 316 -2.73 -3.25 -8.79
N HIS A 317 -2.02 -2.76 -9.81
CA HIS A 317 -2.04 -3.36 -11.14
C HIS A 317 -1.26 -4.69 -11.16
N GLU A 318 -0.07 -4.74 -10.56
CA GLU A 318 0.69 -5.99 -10.42
C GLU A 318 -0.06 -7.04 -9.60
N LEU A 319 -0.71 -6.63 -8.50
CA LEU A 319 -1.56 -7.53 -7.73
C LEU A 319 -2.74 -8.02 -8.55
N ASN A 320 -3.44 -7.13 -9.27
CA ASN A 320 -4.55 -7.55 -10.13
C ASN A 320 -4.09 -8.51 -11.24
N ALA A 321 -2.95 -8.25 -11.86
CA ALA A 321 -2.37 -9.14 -12.88
C ALA A 321 -1.97 -10.50 -12.31
N LYS A 322 -1.50 -10.57 -11.05
CA LYS A 322 -1.26 -11.84 -10.33
C LYS A 322 -2.59 -12.55 -10.05
N LEU A 323 -3.61 -11.83 -9.55
CA LEU A 323 -4.94 -12.38 -9.31
C LEU A 323 -5.54 -12.99 -10.59
N ASP A 324 -5.49 -12.26 -11.70
CA ASP A 324 -6.02 -12.71 -13.00
C ASP A 324 -5.28 -13.92 -13.57
N ARG A 325 -3.99 -14.09 -13.23
CA ARG A 325 -3.17 -15.19 -13.76
C ARG A 325 -3.35 -16.49 -12.98
N ASP A 326 -3.26 -16.42 -11.65
CA ASP A 326 -3.19 -17.59 -10.78
C ASP A 326 -3.66 -17.34 -9.34
N GLY A 327 -4.23 -16.17 -9.02
CA GLY A 327 -4.60 -15.85 -7.63
C GLY A 327 -5.99 -16.28 -7.20
N PHE A 328 -6.83 -16.80 -8.10
CA PHE A 328 -8.12 -17.37 -7.74
C PHE A 328 -8.62 -18.44 -8.72
N MET A 329 -9.57 -19.25 -8.25
CA MET A 329 -10.35 -20.21 -9.03
C MET A 329 -11.84 -19.91 -8.93
N ILE A 330 -12.59 -20.21 -9.98
CA ILE A 330 -14.05 -20.14 -9.96
C ILE A 330 -14.57 -21.40 -9.27
N ASN A 331 -15.52 -21.24 -8.35
CA ASN A 331 -16.24 -22.37 -7.82
C ASN A 331 -17.25 -22.89 -8.86
N PHE A 332 -17.00 -24.06 -9.44
CA PHE A 332 -17.88 -24.66 -10.46
C PHE A 332 -19.02 -25.50 -9.86
N GLU A 333 -19.14 -25.59 -8.54
CA GLU A 333 -20.29 -26.25 -7.90
C GLU A 333 -21.59 -25.55 -8.28
N TYR A 334 -22.66 -26.34 -8.39
CA TYR A 334 -23.97 -25.87 -8.80
C TYR A 334 -24.47 -24.71 -7.91
N GLY A 335 -24.86 -23.60 -8.54
CA GLY A 335 -25.30 -22.39 -7.84
C GLY A 335 -24.17 -21.56 -7.19
N LYS A 336 -22.90 -22.01 -7.31
CA LYS A 336 -21.72 -21.32 -6.75
C LYS A 336 -20.81 -20.71 -7.82
N GLY A 337 -21.18 -20.76 -9.10
CA GLY A 337 -20.44 -20.17 -10.23
C GLY A 337 -20.02 -18.69 -10.07
N ARG A 338 -20.64 -17.97 -9.13
CA ARG A 338 -20.34 -16.57 -8.80
C ARG A 338 -19.24 -16.39 -7.74
N ASP A 339 -18.86 -17.46 -7.03
CA ASP A 339 -17.88 -17.41 -5.94
C ASP A 339 -16.46 -17.61 -6.46
N LEU A 340 -15.57 -16.70 -6.04
CA LEU A 340 -14.14 -16.74 -6.35
C LEU A 340 -13.37 -17.29 -5.15
N ILE A 341 -12.71 -18.43 -5.31
CA ILE A 341 -11.87 -19.04 -4.29
C ILE A 341 -10.45 -18.52 -4.49
N TYR A 342 -10.00 -17.65 -3.60
CA TYR A 342 -8.66 -17.06 -3.67
C TYR A 342 -7.61 -17.96 -3.02
N ASP A 343 -6.44 -18.06 -3.65
CA ASP A 343 -5.29 -18.75 -3.08
C ASP A 343 -4.44 -17.76 -2.25
N PHE A 344 -4.87 -17.55 -1.00
CA PHE A 344 -4.19 -16.64 -0.08
C PHE A 344 -2.77 -17.10 0.26
N GLU A 345 -2.51 -18.41 0.25
CA GLU A 345 -1.21 -18.98 0.56
C GLU A 345 -0.21 -18.67 -0.56
N GLU A 346 -0.59 -18.90 -1.82
CA GLU A 346 0.25 -18.60 -2.97
C GLU A 346 0.58 -17.10 -3.08
N ILE A 347 -0.40 -16.22 -2.80
CA ILE A 347 -0.18 -14.77 -2.77
C ILE A 347 0.78 -14.39 -1.64
N GLU A 348 0.58 -14.93 -0.44
CA GLU A 348 1.47 -14.68 0.70
C GLU A 348 2.90 -15.15 0.40
N ILE A 349 3.08 -16.36 -0.15
CA ILE A 349 4.40 -16.89 -0.52
C ILE A 349 5.06 -16.02 -1.60
N THR A 350 4.30 -15.60 -2.62
CA THR A 350 4.80 -14.71 -3.68
C THR A 350 5.32 -13.39 -3.10
N LEU A 351 4.55 -12.77 -2.20
CA LEU A 351 4.92 -11.51 -1.56
C LEU A 351 6.11 -11.69 -0.61
N ARG A 352 6.17 -12.79 0.13
CA ARG A 352 7.32 -13.12 0.99
C ARG A 352 8.60 -13.27 0.18
N ASN A 353 8.54 -14.00 -0.93
CA ASN A 353 9.68 -14.18 -1.82
C ASN A 353 10.14 -12.83 -2.40
N LEU A 354 9.20 -11.99 -2.85
CA LEU A 354 9.50 -10.64 -3.33
C LEU A 354 10.24 -9.82 -2.25
N VAL A 355 9.73 -9.79 -1.02
CA VAL A 355 10.31 -9.01 0.07
C VAL A 355 11.68 -9.53 0.52
N SER A 356 11.87 -10.85 0.49
CA SER A 356 13.11 -11.50 0.91
C SER A 356 14.35 -11.11 0.09
N CYS A 357 14.15 -10.65 -1.15
CA CYS A 357 15.23 -10.27 -2.05
C CYS A 357 15.66 -8.79 -1.92
N PHE A 358 14.96 -7.98 -1.12
CA PHE A 358 15.28 -6.56 -1.03
C PHE A 358 16.48 -6.24 -0.15
N HIS A 359 17.05 -5.07 -0.43
CA HIS A 359 18.13 -4.48 0.33
C HIS A 359 17.59 -3.36 1.20
N VAL A 360 18.18 -3.19 2.39
CA VAL A 360 17.94 -2.03 3.24
C VAL A 360 18.58 -0.82 2.57
N LEU A 361 17.79 0.24 2.40
CA LEU A 361 18.24 1.47 1.74
C LEU A 361 18.84 2.43 2.76
N ASP A 362 20.14 2.69 2.64
CA ASP A 362 20.85 3.67 3.46
C ASP A 362 20.59 5.08 2.92
N TYR A 363 19.59 5.75 3.50
CA TYR A 363 19.17 7.10 3.10
C TYR A 363 19.80 8.21 3.94
N GLU A 364 20.52 7.91 5.02
CA GLU A 364 21.17 8.93 5.87
C GLU A 364 22.48 9.45 5.26
N GLU A 365 23.22 8.59 4.54
CA GLU A 365 24.49 8.93 3.90
C GLU A 365 24.33 9.22 2.40
N LEU A 366 23.52 10.21 2.05
CA LEU A 366 23.43 10.66 0.66
C LEU A 366 24.74 11.34 0.22
N GLN A 367 25.29 10.92 -0.91
CA GLN A 367 26.35 11.61 -1.61
C GLN A 367 25.84 12.97 -2.07
N VAL A 368 26.54 13.99 -1.59
CA VAL A 368 26.16 15.38 -1.80
C VAL A 368 26.91 15.97 -2.99
N PHE A 369 26.18 16.77 -3.75
CA PHE A 369 26.66 17.63 -4.81
C PHE A 369 27.54 18.75 -4.27
N ASN A 370 28.71 18.95 -4.88
CA ASN A 370 29.62 20.03 -4.50
C ASN A 370 29.67 21.08 -5.60
N TYR A 371 29.33 22.32 -5.26
CA TYR A 371 29.47 23.45 -6.18
C TYR A 371 30.94 23.79 -6.44
N GLN A 372 31.22 24.36 -7.61
CA GLN A 372 32.53 24.83 -7.98
C GLN A 372 33.02 25.89 -6.98
N PHE A 373 34.25 25.74 -6.50
CA PHE A 373 34.88 26.59 -5.47
C PHE A 373 34.23 26.55 -4.08
N GLU A 374 33.13 25.84 -3.90
CA GLU A 374 32.57 25.51 -2.59
C GLU A 374 33.17 24.20 -2.12
N LEU A 375 34.48 24.26 -1.86
CA LEU A 375 35.22 23.06 -1.52
C LEU A 375 34.68 22.44 -0.22
N TYR A 376 34.24 23.23 0.76
CA TYR A 376 33.61 22.70 1.97
C TYR A 376 32.82 23.82 2.69
N ALA A 377 31.48 23.78 2.67
CA ALA A 377 30.67 24.61 3.57
C ALA A 377 30.86 24.18 5.04
N GLU A 378 31.35 22.96 5.27
CA GLU A 378 31.77 22.44 6.57
C GLU A 378 33.26 22.73 6.87
N ASN A 379 33.87 23.79 6.33
CA ASN A 379 35.31 24.09 6.48
C ASN A 379 35.81 24.42 7.90
N THR A 380 34.98 24.33 8.93
CA THR A 380 35.47 24.06 10.29
C THR A 380 36.18 22.70 10.37
N SER A 381 35.92 21.80 9.42
CA SER A 381 36.36 20.42 9.37
C SER A 381 37.80 20.23 8.91
N LEU A 382 38.37 20.99 7.96
CA LEU A 382 39.72 20.67 7.46
C LEU A 382 40.81 20.97 8.49
N ILE A 383 40.73 22.14 9.15
CA ILE A 383 41.59 22.46 10.30
C ILE A 383 41.28 21.53 11.47
N THR A 384 40.03 21.14 11.71
CA THR A 384 39.67 20.19 12.79
C THR A 384 40.15 18.77 12.48
N GLN A 385 40.10 18.32 11.24
CA GLN A 385 40.58 17.03 10.76
C GLN A 385 42.10 16.99 10.79
N ILE A 386 42.76 18.07 10.38
CA ILE A 386 44.20 18.25 10.55
C ILE A 386 44.54 18.23 12.05
N ARG A 387 43.84 18.97 12.91
CA ARG A 387 44.03 18.94 14.38
C ARG A 387 43.80 17.55 14.98
N ARG A 388 42.86 16.77 14.45
CA ARG A 388 42.57 15.39 14.89
C ARG A 388 43.62 14.39 14.42
N ARG A 389 44.24 14.61 13.26
CA ARG A 389 45.22 13.69 12.65
C ARG A 389 46.67 14.08 12.89
N VAL A 390 46.93 15.35 13.19
CA VAL A 390 48.27 15.95 13.34
C VAL A 390 48.28 16.83 14.58
N GLN A 391 49.15 16.49 15.54
CA GLN A 391 49.33 17.27 16.76
C GLN A 391 49.86 18.66 16.42
N GLN A 392 49.05 19.69 16.70
CA GLN A 392 49.42 21.07 16.43
C GLN A 392 50.24 21.60 17.61
N GLN A 393 51.38 22.22 17.30
CA GLN A 393 52.18 22.96 18.28
C GLN A 393 52.09 24.46 17.98
N PRO A 394 52.06 25.32 19.01
CA PRO A 394 52.12 26.75 18.80
C PRO A 394 53.46 27.14 18.17
N LEU A 395 53.43 28.13 17.28
CA LEU A 395 54.65 28.67 16.67
C LEU A 395 55.60 29.18 17.76
N PRO A 396 56.92 28.91 17.67
CA PRO A 396 57.90 29.44 18.62
C PRO A 396 57.89 30.97 18.60
N MET A 397 58.07 31.64 19.76
CA MET A 397 58.02 33.11 19.86
C MET A 397 58.94 33.84 18.87
N ASN A 398 60.06 33.23 18.47
CA ASN A 398 61.04 33.83 17.56
C ASN A 398 60.53 33.95 16.11
N GLU A 399 59.43 33.28 15.75
CA GLU A 399 58.82 33.31 14.43
C GLU A 399 57.49 34.11 14.40
N GLN A 400 57.04 34.62 15.56
CA GLN A 400 55.79 35.38 15.67
C GLN A 400 55.97 36.89 15.38
N GLU A 401 57.20 37.38 15.29
CA GLU A 401 57.54 38.80 15.08
C GLU A 401 58.10 39.14 13.68
N LYS A 402 57.95 38.25 12.70
CA LYS A 402 58.13 38.56 11.27
C LYS A 402 56.78 38.64 10.59
#